data_AF-A0A533ZNJ0-F1
#
_entry.id   AF-A0A533ZNJ0-F1
#
_cell.length_a   1.000
_cell.length_b   1.000
_cell.length_c   1.000
_cell.angle_alpha   90.00
_cell.angle_beta   90.00
_cell.angle_gamma   90.00
#
_symmetry.space_group_name_H-M   'P 1'
#
loop_
_entity.id
_entity.type
_entity.pdbx_description
1 polymer ?
#
loop_
_entity_poly.entity_id
_entity_poly.type
_entity_poly.pdbx_seq_one_letter_code
_entity_poly.pdbx_strand_id
1 'polypeptide(L)'
;MGDMVKIELTMYGIAEVVKWCIEKNNGRVPGTDTAGFKKMQALLAERPQTGDYFTLDQFWKKKVLLDLTEEEVHIIDRCLYDIPNYENVQLPQIRHRFWPKQPASH
;
A
#
# COMPACT_ATOMS: atom_id res chain seq x y z
N MET A 1 2.84 -16.14 15.08
CA MET A 1 3.87 -15.58 14.19
C MET A 1 3.39 -15.88 12.79
N GLY A 2 2.77 -14.89 12.13
CA GLY A 2 2.25 -15.08 10.77
C GLY A 2 3.38 -15.04 9.76
N ASP A 3 3.21 -15.76 8.66
CA ASP A 3 4.18 -15.78 7.57
C ASP A 3 4.34 -14.37 6.97
N MET A 4 5.59 -14.00 6.69
CA MET A 4 5.91 -12.73 6.03
C MET A 4 5.89 -12.93 4.53
N VAL A 5 5.12 -12.10 3.84
CA VAL A 5 4.99 -12.06 2.39
C VAL A 5 5.82 -10.90 1.86
N LYS A 6 6.69 -11.20 0.90
CA LYS A 6 7.46 -10.18 0.16
C LYS A 6 6.61 -9.63 -0.97
N ILE A 7 6.28 -8.34 -0.92
CA ILE A 7 5.54 -7.64 -1.97
C ILE A 7 6.45 -6.56 -2.58
N GLU A 8 6.65 -6.64 -3.89
CA GLU A 8 7.31 -5.57 -4.66
C GLU A 8 6.27 -4.50 -5.04
N LEU A 9 6.50 -3.27 -4.59
CA LEU A 9 5.66 -2.11 -4.94
C LEU A 9 6.52 -0.97 -5.47
N THR A 10 5.96 -0.17 -6.38
CA THR A 10 6.53 1.13 -6.71
C THR A 10 6.16 2.17 -5.65
N MET A 11 6.88 3.29 -5.60
CA MET A 11 6.51 4.41 -4.73
C MET A 11 5.10 4.94 -5.04
N TYR A 12 4.66 4.89 -6.31
CA TYR A 12 3.24 5.16 -6.66
C TYR A 12 2.28 4.21 -5.93
N GLY A 13 2.62 2.93 -5.87
CA GLY A 13 1.84 1.95 -5.16
C GLY A 13 1.80 2.22 -3.65
N ILE A 14 2.95 2.51 -3.06
CA ILE A 14 3.04 2.86 -1.63
C ILE A 14 2.19 4.10 -1.32
N ALA A 15 2.20 5.12 -2.19
CA ALA A 15 1.36 6.31 -2.03
C ALA A 15 -0.13 6.00 -2.02
N GLU A 16 -0.61 5.14 -2.92
CA GLU A 16 -2.02 4.74 -2.93
C GLU A 16 -2.39 3.96 -1.66
N VAL A 17 -1.52 3.07 -1.17
CA VAL A 17 -1.77 2.37 0.10
C VAL A 17 -1.87 3.36 1.25
N VAL A 18 -0.92 4.28 1.40
CA VAL A 18 -0.93 5.26 2.49
C VAL A 18 -2.15 6.19 2.39
N LYS A 19 -2.48 6.66 1.20
CA LYS A 19 -3.67 7.47 0.95
C LYS A 19 -4.95 6.76 1.40
N TRP A 20 -5.16 5.50 1.01
CA TRP A 20 -6.41 4.80 1.32
C TRP A 20 -6.46 4.22 2.74
N CYS A 21 -5.36 3.62 3.22
CA CYS A 21 -5.32 3.00 4.54
C CYS A 21 -5.06 3.99 5.69
N ILE A 22 -4.43 5.14 5.43
CA ILE A 22 -4.09 6.10 6.49
C ILE A 22 -4.92 7.38 6.31
N GLU A 23 -4.76 8.08 5.18
CA GLU A 23 -5.34 9.42 5.02
C GLU A 23 -6.87 9.41 4.88
N LYS A 24 -7.40 8.49 4.06
CA LYS A 24 -8.85 8.37 3.77
C LYS A 24 -9.57 7.39 4.68
N ASN A 25 -8.83 6.58 5.43
CA ASN A 25 -9.40 5.54 6.26
C ASN A 25 -10.33 6.11 7.36
N ASN A 26 -9.96 7.23 7.98
CA ASN A 26 -10.75 7.86 9.05
C ASN A 26 -11.14 6.88 10.18
N GLY A 27 -10.29 5.88 10.45
CA GLY A 27 -10.55 4.84 11.46
C GLY A 27 -11.58 3.76 11.08
N ARG A 28 -12.01 3.66 9.80
CA ARG A 28 -12.98 2.66 9.34
C ARG A 28 -12.41 1.24 9.32
N VAL A 29 -11.18 1.09 8.87
CA VAL A 29 -10.42 -0.15 8.83
C VAL A 29 -9.39 -0.14 9.97
N PRO A 30 -9.55 -1.00 10.99
CA PRO A 30 -8.58 -1.11 12.09
C PRO A 30 -7.29 -1.80 11.63
N GLY A 31 -6.22 -1.68 12.43
CA GLY A 31 -4.95 -2.36 12.16
C GLY A 31 -4.06 -1.68 11.12
N THR A 32 -4.28 -0.40 10.82
CA THR A 32 -3.47 0.38 9.87
C THR A 32 -2.25 1.07 10.50
N ASP A 33 -1.96 0.81 11.79
CA ASP A 33 -0.81 1.38 12.53
C ASP A 33 0.31 0.35 12.80
N THR A 34 0.49 -0.62 11.91
CA THR A 34 1.55 -1.64 12.05
C THR A 34 2.91 -1.14 11.55
N ALA A 35 3.96 -1.93 11.81
CA ALA A 35 5.31 -1.64 11.34
C ALA A 35 5.39 -1.55 9.81
N GLY A 36 4.64 -2.38 9.06
CA GLY A 36 4.57 -2.31 7.60
C GLY A 36 4.02 -0.96 7.10
N PHE A 37 2.93 -0.47 7.69
CA PHE A 37 2.37 0.85 7.37
C PHE A 37 3.31 2.00 7.71
N LYS A 38 3.95 1.97 8.89
CA LYS A 38 4.95 2.98 9.28
C LYS A 38 6.13 3.03 8.32
N LYS A 39 6.61 1.87 7.86
CA LYS A 39 7.68 1.78 6.85
C LYS A 39 7.25 2.40 5.52
N MET A 40 6.02 2.13 5.07
CA MET A 40 5.46 2.73 3.85
C MET A 40 5.37 4.26 3.95
N GLN A 41 4.91 4.79 5.09
CA GLN A 41 4.89 6.25 5.33
C GLN A 41 6.29 6.86 5.33
N ALA A 42 7.24 6.20 6.00
CA ALA A 42 8.63 6.66 6.05
C ALA A 42 9.26 6.72 4.64
N LEU A 43 9.04 5.69 3.82
CA LEU A 43 9.51 5.67 2.42
C LEU A 43 8.91 6.81 1.59
N LEU A 44 7.63 7.15 1.79
CA LEU A 44 7.03 8.31 1.12
C LEU A 44 7.56 9.65 1.63
N ALA A 45 7.94 9.73 2.90
CA ALA A 45 8.54 10.93 3.48
C ALA A 45 9.93 11.23 2.89
N GLU A 46 10.64 10.22 2.37
CA GLU A 46 11.88 10.39 1.61
C GLU A 46 11.67 11.04 0.22
N ARG A 47 10.43 11.38 -0.15
CA ARG A 47 10.13 12.01 -1.43
C ARG A 47 10.95 13.30 -1.59
N PRO A 48 11.72 13.45 -2.67
CA PRO A 48 12.51 14.64 -2.92
C PRO A 48 11.60 15.88 -3.01
N GLN A 49 11.93 16.94 -2.29
CA GLN A 49 11.23 18.24 -2.32
C GLN A 49 11.72 19.16 -3.44
N THR A 50 12.66 18.69 -4.26
CA THR A 50 13.23 19.45 -5.38
C THR A 50 12.20 19.59 -6.51
N GLY A 51 12.23 20.74 -7.20
CA GLY A 51 11.45 20.99 -8.42
C GLY A 51 11.97 20.25 -9.65
N ASP A 52 13.03 19.44 -9.52
CA ASP A 52 13.54 18.60 -10.61
C ASP A 52 12.59 17.42 -10.88
N TYR A 53 11.87 17.54 -12.01
CA TYR A 53 10.93 16.56 -12.50
C TYR A 53 11.57 15.19 -12.73
N PHE A 54 12.84 15.14 -13.17
CA PHE A 54 13.51 13.87 -13.46
C PHE A 54 13.75 13.07 -12.18
N THR A 55 14.29 13.71 -11.15
CA THR A 55 14.50 13.09 -9.84
C THR A 55 13.18 12.63 -9.21
N LEU A 56 12.10 13.41 -9.39
CA LEU A 56 10.77 13.05 -8.90
C LEU A 56 10.19 11.83 -9.64
N ASP A 57 10.30 11.79 -10.96
CA ASP A 57 9.85 10.66 -11.78
C ASP A 57 10.60 9.36 -11.43
N GLN A 58 11.93 9.44 -11.25
CA GLN A 58 12.74 8.31 -10.80
C GLN A 58 12.33 7.82 -9.42
N PHE A 59 12.05 8.74 -8.47
CA PHE A 59 11.55 8.38 -7.16
C PHE A 59 10.23 7.61 -7.28
N TRP A 60 9.26 8.09 -8.06
CA TRP A 60 7.97 7.44 -8.15
C TRP A 60 8.01 6.06 -8.82
N LYS A 61 8.91 5.88 -9.79
CA LYS A 61 9.13 4.60 -10.48
C LYS A 61 9.97 3.60 -9.68
N LYS A 62 10.68 4.07 -8.64
CA LYS A 62 11.48 3.21 -7.76
C LYS A 62 10.62 2.09 -7.18
N LYS A 63 11.12 0.86 -7.30
CA LYS A 63 10.52 -0.33 -6.73
C LYS A 63 11.17 -0.64 -5.39
N VAL A 64 10.36 -1.03 -4.41
CA VAL A 64 10.79 -1.41 -3.07
C VAL A 64 10.15 -2.74 -2.73
N LEU A 65 10.95 -3.66 -2.19
CA LEU A 65 10.47 -4.90 -1.59
C LEU A 65 10.08 -4.62 -0.14
N LEU A 66 8.81 -4.88 0.17
CA LEU A 66 8.28 -4.79 1.53
C LEU A 66 8.03 -6.20 2.04
N ASP A 67 8.58 -6.50 3.21
CA ASP A 67 8.21 -7.65 4.01
C ASP A 67 6.98 -7.25 4.84
N LEU A 68 5.82 -7.80 4.48
CA LEU A 68 4.54 -7.53 5.14
C LEU A 68 4.01 -8.85 5.73
N THR A 69 3.31 -8.80 6.85
CA THR A 69 2.59 -9.98 7.33
C THR A 69 1.36 -10.25 6.47
N GLU A 70 0.88 -11.50 6.42
CA GLU A 70 -0.38 -11.81 5.73
C GLU A 70 -1.55 -10.96 6.23
N GLU A 71 -1.60 -10.68 7.53
CA GLU A 71 -2.60 -9.80 8.13
C GLU A 71 -2.52 -8.38 7.57
N GLU A 72 -1.32 -7.81 7.46
CA GLU A 72 -1.11 -6.49 6.84
C GLU A 72 -1.57 -6.49 5.39
N VAL A 73 -1.29 -7.55 4.63
CA VAL A 73 -1.74 -7.69 3.23
C VAL A 73 -3.26 -7.69 3.13
N HIS A 74 -3.94 -8.43 4.02
CA HIS A 74 -5.40 -8.46 4.09
C HIS A 74 -5.99 -7.11 4.48
N ILE A 75 -5.37 -6.39 5.43
CA ILE A 75 -5.80 -5.05 5.82
C ILE A 75 -5.64 -4.09 4.64
N ILE A 76 -4.53 -4.15 3.90
CA ILE A 76 -4.30 -3.33 2.71
C ILE A 76 -5.36 -3.60 1.64
N ASP A 77 -5.64 -4.86 1.30
CA ASP A 77 -6.70 -5.20 0.33
C ASP A 77 -8.04 -4.62 0.75
N ARG A 78 -8.37 -4.75 2.05
CA ARG A 78 -9.60 -4.20 2.61
C ARG A 78 -9.67 -2.68 2.51
N CYS A 79 -8.60 -1.95 2.82
CA CYS A 79 -8.59 -0.49 2.63
C CYS A 79 -8.82 -0.11 1.17
N LEU A 80 -8.14 -0.79 0.24
CA LEU A 80 -8.20 -0.53 -1.20
C LEU A 80 -9.53 -0.96 -1.83
N TYR A 81 -10.36 -1.69 -1.09
CA TYR A 81 -11.71 -2.05 -1.49
C TYR A 81 -12.77 -1.19 -0.77
N ASP A 82 -12.81 -1.23 0.55
CA ASP A 82 -13.86 -0.60 1.37
C ASP A 82 -13.85 0.92 1.22
N ILE A 83 -12.69 1.57 1.34
CA ILE A 83 -12.62 3.04 1.37
C ILE A 83 -12.99 3.68 0.02
N PRO A 84 -12.45 3.22 -1.13
CA PRO A 84 -12.89 3.69 -2.44
C PRO A 84 -14.38 3.45 -2.70
N ASN A 85 -14.92 2.31 -2.27
CA ASN A 85 -16.37 2.03 -2.38
C ASN A 85 -17.20 2.99 -1.53
N TYR A 86 -16.76 3.32 -0.30
CA TYR A 86 -17.43 4.32 0.53
C TYR A 86 -17.38 5.73 -0.07
N GLU A 87 -16.30 6.08 -0.76
CA GLU A 87 -16.20 7.35 -1.50
C GLU A 87 -16.89 7.29 -2.87
N ASN A 88 -17.45 6.13 -3.25
CA ASN A 88 -18.09 5.87 -4.55
C ASN A 88 -17.16 6.21 -5.74
N VAL A 89 -15.88 5.84 -5.61
CA VAL A 89 -14.87 6.04 -6.66
C VAL A 89 -14.33 4.70 -7.18
N GLN A 90 -13.61 4.74 -8.30
CA GLN A 90 -12.99 3.56 -8.89
C GLN A 90 -11.94 2.94 -7.96
N LEU A 91 -11.95 1.60 -7.90
CA LEU A 91 -10.97 0.84 -7.13
C LEU A 91 -9.53 1.05 -7.67
N PRO A 92 -8.54 1.28 -6.79
CA PRO A 92 -7.15 1.38 -7.19
C PRO A 92 -6.64 0.11 -7.86
N GLN A 93 -5.99 0.24 -9.02
CA GLN A 93 -5.43 -0.88 -9.79
C GLN A 93 -4.38 -1.68 -9.01
N ILE A 94 -3.71 -1.03 -8.06
CA ILE A 94 -2.72 -1.65 -7.17
C ILE A 94 -3.32 -2.76 -6.32
N ARG A 95 -4.63 -2.75 -6.04
CA ARG A 95 -5.31 -3.77 -5.24
C ARG A 95 -4.98 -5.21 -5.68
N HIS A 96 -4.85 -5.45 -6.99
CA HIS A 96 -4.50 -6.77 -7.53
C HIS A 96 -3.18 -7.35 -7.00
N ARG A 97 -2.26 -6.53 -6.48
CA ARG A 97 -1.00 -6.97 -5.86
C ARG A 97 -1.18 -7.56 -4.46
N PHE A 98 -2.28 -7.22 -3.78
CA PHE A 98 -2.58 -7.65 -2.41
C PHE A 98 -3.73 -8.65 -2.36
N TRP A 99 -4.29 -9.03 -3.52
CA TRP A 99 -5.34 -10.04 -3.56
C TRP A 99 -4.78 -11.33 -2.95
N PRO A 100 -5.46 -11.96 -1.96
CA PRO A 100 -5.06 -13.26 -1.45
C PRO A 100 -4.90 -14.22 -2.61
N LYS A 101 -3.69 -14.74 -2.81
CA LYS A 101 -3.46 -15.76 -3.84
C LYS A 101 -4.39 -16.91 -3.50
N GLN A 102 -5.31 -17.25 -4.41
CA GLN A 102 -6.18 -18.40 -4.21
C GLN A 102 -5.27 -19.59 -3.86
N PRO A 103 -5.55 -20.33 -2.76
CA PRO A 103 -4.84 -21.56 -2.53
C PRO A 103 -5.01 -22.38 -3.81
N ALA A 104 -3.90 -22.80 -4.42
CA ALA A 104 -3.96 -23.60 -5.63
C ALA A 104 -4.88 -24.79 -5.32
N SER A 105 -6.05 -24.86 -5.97
CA SER A 105 -6.90 -26.04 -5.91
C SER A 105 -6.06 -27.18 -6.45
N HIS A 106 -5.59 -28.04 -5.55
CA HIS A 106 -4.79 -29.21 -5.84
C HIS A 106 -5.68 -30.42 -6.12
#